data_AF-A0A0R1Y6T8-F1
#
_entry.id   AF-A0A0R1Y6T8-F1
#
_cell.length_a   1.000
_cell.length_b   1.000
_cell.length_c   1.000
_cell.angle_alpha   90.00
_cell.angle_beta   90.00
_cell.angle_gamma   90.00
#
_symmetry.space_group_name_H-M   'P 1'
#
loop_
_entity.id
_entity.type
_entity.pdbx_description
1 polymer ?
#
loop_
_entity_poly.entity_id
_entity_poly.type
_entity_poly.pdbx_seq_one_letter_code
_entity_poly.pdbx_strand_id
1 'polypeptide(L)'
;MAIVFAPTTIAQGTEFLAPQLDVGYQEYSKDAGPGPFKEANTYYDYPTVATVNGEWGANVFYGNDDSKVFDRILPIGSQWQVYGYTLRKDGWYYDVGGDMWLQANQAKVPVSDNYDALLNAEAFIGSIGAHDDYRVLLVRDEYGVHYKVGRFIYGYVSGSAIFEDAYLYNVYADGQVYSMGPISRY
;
A
#
# COMPACT_ATOMS: atom_id res chain seq x y z
N MET A 1 -12.47 4.52 -22.59
CA MET A 1 -11.89 3.49 -21.70
C MET A 1 -10.51 3.19 -22.24
N ALA A 2 -9.47 3.78 -21.66
CA ALA A 2 -8.10 3.52 -22.07
C ALA A 2 -7.55 2.40 -21.18
N ILE A 3 -7.28 1.24 -21.78
CA ILE A 3 -6.54 0.17 -21.11
C ILE A 3 -5.07 0.58 -21.24
N VAL A 4 -4.47 1.02 -20.14
CA VAL A 4 -3.03 1.26 -20.09
C VAL A 4 -2.36 -0.10 -19.92
N PHE A 5 -1.72 -0.59 -20.97
CA PHE A 5 -0.82 -1.74 -20.87
C PHE A 5 0.43 -1.28 -20.12
N ALA A 6 0.62 -1.77 -18.89
CA ALA A 6 1.89 -1.59 -18.22
C ALA A 6 2.99 -2.29 -19.06
N PRO A 7 4.11 -1.62 -19.36
CA PRO A 7 5.19 -2.23 -20.14
C PRO A 7 5.80 -3.41 -19.38
N THR A 8 6.08 -4.47 -20.13
CA THR A 8 6.53 -5.81 -19.69
C THR A 8 7.92 -5.90 -19.03
N THR A 9 8.47 -4.80 -18.53
CA THR A 9 9.71 -4.79 -17.75
C THR A 9 9.72 -3.58 -16.85
N ILE A 10 9.15 -3.71 -15.66
CA ILE A 10 9.34 -2.72 -14.59
C ILE A 10 10.14 -3.40 -13.47
N ALA A 11 11.45 -3.26 -13.56
CA ALA A 11 12.27 -3.06 -12.37
C ALA A 11 12.38 -1.53 -12.22
N GLN A 12 11.41 -0.89 -11.56
CA GLN A 12 11.43 0.57 -11.33
C GLN A 12 12.20 0.85 -10.04
N GLY A 13 13.53 0.80 -10.12
CA GLY A 13 14.45 1.19 -9.05
C GLY A 13 15.03 2.60 -9.21
N THR A 14 14.66 3.37 -10.25
CA THR A 14 15.26 4.69 -10.51
C THR A 14 14.34 5.64 -11.28
N GLU A 15 13.13 5.87 -10.79
CA GLU A 15 12.36 7.06 -11.21
C GLU A 15 12.44 8.08 -10.08
N PHE A 16 13.18 9.17 -10.33
CA PHE A 16 13.16 10.33 -9.46
C PHE A 16 11.72 10.83 -9.36
N LEU A 17 11.10 10.66 -8.19
CA LEU A 17 9.75 11.13 -7.85
C LEU A 17 9.72 12.66 -7.86
N ALA A 18 9.63 13.27 -9.04
CA ALA A 18 8.85 14.49 -9.13
C ALA A 18 7.38 14.07 -8.91
N PRO A 19 6.62 14.72 -8.00
CA PRO A 19 5.23 14.36 -7.78
C PRO A 19 4.43 14.69 -9.05
N GLN A 20 4.29 13.70 -9.92
CA GLN A 20 3.34 13.74 -11.02
C GLN A 20 2.02 13.26 -10.45
N LEU A 21 1.16 14.21 -10.09
CA LEU A 21 -0.25 13.96 -9.80
C LEU A 21 -0.91 13.44 -11.09
N ASP A 22 -0.94 12.13 -11.26
CA ASP A 22 -1.67 11.51 -12.35
C ASP A 22 -3.17 11.61 -12.08
N VAL A 23 -3.83 12.46 -12.86
CA VAL A 23 -5.28 12.65 -12.84
C VAL A 23 -5.89 11.52 -13.66
N GLY A 24 -6.51 10.54 -13.01
CA GLY A 24 -7.15 9.45 -13.73
C GLY A 24 -7.71 8.35 -12.84
N TYR A 25 -8.54 7.50 -13.44
CA TYR A 25 -8.99 6.23 -12.86
C TYR A 25 -7.95 5.18 -13.18
N GLN A 26 -7.41 4.52 -12.16
CA GLN A 26 -6.52 3.38 -12.34
C GLN A 26 -7.10 2.14 -11.64
N GLU A 27 -7.11 1.03 -12.36
CA GLU A 27 -7.59 -0.25 -11.88
C GLU A 27 -6.43 -1.23 -11.81
N TYR A 28 -6.30 -1.86 -10.65
CA TYR A 28 -5.30 -2.86 -10.35
C TYR A 28 -6.01 -4.18 -10.11
N SER A 29 -6.17 -4.96 -11.18
CA SER A 29 -6.83 -6.27 -11.11
C SER A 29 -5.84 -7.38 -10.74
N LYS A 30 -6.33 -8.41 -10.04
CA LYS A 30 -5.60 -9.68 -9.84
C LYS A 30 -5.29 -10.43 -11.16
N ASP A 31 -6.08 -10.20 -12.21
CA ASP A 31 -5.96 -10.93 -13.49
C ASP A 31 -5.02 -10.22 -14.49
N ALA A 32 -4.58 -9.00 -14.18
CA ALA A 32 -3.71 -8.18 -15.03
C ALA A 32 -2.20 -8.49 -14.87
N GLY A 33 -1.85 -9.64 -14.29
CA GLY A 33 -0.50 -9.97 -13.85
C GLY A 33 -0.28 -9.60 -12.37
N PRO A 34 0.94 -9.72 -11.82
CA PRO A 34 1.20 -9.17 -10.50
C PRO A 34 0.93 -7.67 -10.61
N GLY A 35 -0.23 -7.24 -10.11
CA GLY A 35 -0.41 -5.85 -9.73
C GLY A 35 0.81 -5.46 -8.87
N PRO A 36 1.17 -4.17 -8.83
CA PRO A 36 2.42 -3.65 -8.24
C PRO A 36 2.84 -4.12 -6.83
N PHE A 37 2.08 -4.98 -6.13
CA PHE A 37 2.25 -5.31 -4.72
C PHE A 37 1.88 -6.76 -4.34
N LYS A 38 1.94 -7.75 -5.25
CA LYS A 38 1.21 -9.03 -5.00
C LYS A 38 2.04 -10.27 -4.66
N GLU A 39 3.36 -10.18 -4.58
CA GLU A 39 4.16 -11.36 -4.21
C GLU A 39 4.63 -11.29 -2.75
N ALA A 40 4.07 -12.16 -1.92
CA ALA A 40 4.60 -12.39 -0.59
C ALA A 40 6.07 -12.81 -0.69
N ASN A 41 6.90 -12.28 0.20
CA ASN A 41 8.33 -12.52 0.27
C ASN A 41 9.16 -11.95 -0.89
N THR A 42 8.60 -11.04 -1.69
CA THR A 42 9.34 -10.30 -2.72
C THR A 42 9.72 -8.92 -2.20
N TYR A 43 10.99 -8.56 -2.37
CA TYR A 43 11.52 -7.24 -2.03
C TYR A 43 11.36 -6.27 -3.20
N TYR A 44 10.92 -5.06 -2.88
CA TYR A 44 10.73 -3.98 -3.85
C TYR A 44 11.53 -2.77 -3.40
N ASP A 45 12.41 -2.26 -4.27
CA ASP A 45 13.11 -1.00 -4.04
C ASP A 45 12.11 0.15 -3.96
N TYR A 46 12.23 0.96 -2.91
CA TYR A 46 11.29 2.05 -2.64
C TYR A 46 11.95 3.10 -1.73
N PRO A 47 12.86 3.93 -2.29
CA PRO A 47 13.55 4.95 -1.52
C PRO A 47 12.59 6.09 -1.14
N THR A 48 12.25 6.20 0.14
CA THR A 48 11.37 7.26 0.67
C THR A 48 11.67 7.56 2.14
N VAL A 49 10.86 8.42 2.77
CA VAL A 49 10.91 8.66 4.22
C VAL A 49 9.57 8.27 4.83
N ALA A 50 9.59 7.26 5.71
CA ALA A 50 8.42 6.90 6.50
C ALA A 50 8.33 7.79 7.75
N THR A 51 7.11 8.18 8.12
CA THR A 51 6.81 8.84 9.38
C THR A 51 6.01 7.89 10.26
N VAL A 52 6.48 7.63 11.48
CA VAL A 52 5.77 6.79 12.45
C VAL A 52 4.47 7.46 12.88
N ASN A 53 3.35 6.75 12.74
CA ASN A 53 2.01 7.27 13.05
C ASN A 53 1.12 6.27 13.83
N GLY A 54 1.66 5.12 14.26
CA GLY A 54 0.95 4.19 15.15
C GLY A 54 0.67 4.81 16.53
N GLU A 55 -0.43 4.39 17.18
CA GLU A 55 -0.90 4.92 18.47
C GLU A 55 0.17 4.91 19.57
N TRP A 56 1.05 3.90 19.55
CA TRP A 56 2.11 3.69 20.54
C TRP A 56 3.52 3.81 19.96
N GLY A 57 3.64 4.31 18.73
CA GLY A 57 4.87 4.24 17.93
C GLY A 57 4.83 3.09 16.92
N ALA A 58 6.01 2.67 16.46
CA ALA A 58 6.15 1.58 15.49
C ALA A 58 7.23 0.57 15.86
N ASN A 59 6.93 -0.71 15.68
CA ASN A 59 7.83 -1.82 15.96
C ASN A 59 8.91 -1.93 14.88
N VAL A 60 10.14 -2.14 15.31
CA VAL A 60 11.27 -2.50 14.46
C VAL A 60 11.73 -3.90 14.81
N PHE A 61 12.05 -4.67 13.79
CA PHE A 61 12.56 -6.04 13.89
C PHE A 61 13.90 -6.17 13.19
N TYR A 62 14.79 -7.02 13.72
CA TYR A 62 15.94 -7.54 12.99
C TYR A 62 15.52 -8.76 12.15
N GLY A 63 15.94 -8.77 10.89
CA GLY A 63 15.45 -9.72 9.89
C GLY A 63 14.00 -9.44 9.49
N ASN A 64 13.56 -10.10 8.41
CA ASN A 64 12.19 -9.98 7.91
C ASN A 64 11.68 -11.31 7.40
N ASP A 65 11.70 -12.31 8.25
CA ASP A 65 11.12 -13.62 7.97
C ASP A 65 10.30 -14.10 9.18
N ASP A 66 9.95 -15.38 9.20
CA ASP A 66 9.20 -16.00 10.29
C ASP A 66 10.02 -16.09 11.60
N SER A 67 11.32 -15.80 11.56
CA SER A 67 12.25 -15.81 12.70
C SER A 67 12.73 -14.41 13.13
N LYS A 68 12.18 -13.35 12.55
CA LYS A 68 12.53 -11.97 12.88
C LYS A 68 12.41 -11.69 14.38
N VAL A 69 13.32 -10.87 14.90
CA VAL A 69 13.45 -10.58 16.33
C VAL A 69 13.06 -9.13 16.58
N PHE A 70 12.13 -8.89 17.51
CA PHE A 70 11.80 -7.53 17.94
C PHE A 70 13.04 -6.83 18.51
N ASP A 71 13.30 -5.61 18.04
CA ASP A 71 14.39 -4.76 18.52
C ASP A 71 13.86 -3.67 19.46
N ARG A 72 13.04 -2.75 18.93
CA ARG A 72 12.57 -1.56 19.65
C ARG A 72 11.28 -0.98 19.08
N ILE A 73 10.73 -0.02 19.82
CA ILE A 73 9.64 0.84 19.37
C ILE A 73 10.20 2.21 19.00
N LEU A 74 9.86 2.70 17.81
CA LEU A 74 10.18 4.03 17.34
C LEU A 74 9.12 5.05 17.82
N PRO A 75 9.52 6.25 18.25
CA PRO A 75 8.57 7.27 18.70
C PRO A 75 7.64 7.77 17.60
N ILE A 76 6.42 8.14 17.99
CA ILE A 76 5.44 8.78 17.12
C ILE A 76 6.02 10.06 16.51
N GLY A 77 5.80 10.26 15.21
CA GLY A 77 6.30 11.42 14.46
C GLY A 77 7.79 11.33 14.09
N SER A 78 8.53 10.32 14.54
CA SER A 78 9.90 10.11 14.07
C SER A 78 9.91 9.72 12.59
N GLN A 79 10.95 10.17 11.88
CA GLN A 79 11.11 9.98 10.44
C GLN A 79 12.30 9.07 10.16
N TRP A 80 12.12 8.13 9.23
CA TRP A 80 13.09 7.08 8.94
C TRP A 80 13.24 6.92 7.44
N GLN A 81 14.48 6.87 6.97
CA GLN A 81 14.78 6.50 5.59
C GLN A 81 14.29 5.06 5.35
N VAL A 82 13.53 4.88 4.29
CA VAL A 82 13.11 3.59 3.77
C VAL A 82 13.89 3.31 2.48
N TYR A 83 14.36 2.08 2.33
CA TYR A 83 15.07 1.61 1.13
C TYR A 83 14.19 0.75 0.23
N GLY A 84 13.21 0.08 0.82
CA GLY A 84 12.30 -0.81 0.13
C GLY A 84 11.22 -1.34 1.06
N TYR A 85 10.41 -2.25 0.54
CA TYR A 85 9.39 -2.91 1.33
C TYR A 85 9.19 -4.37 0.92
N THR A 86 8.51 -5.13 1.76
CA THR A 86 8.12 -6.52 1.48
C THR A 86 6.83 -6.86 2.20
N LEU A 87 5.97 -7.65 1.56
CA LEU A 87 4.83 -8.31 2.19
C LEU A 87 5.27 -9.63 2.81
N ARG A 88 4.97 -9.84 4.09
CA ARG A 88 5.11 -11.11 4.80
C ARG A 88 3.75 -11.66 5.22
N LYS A 89 3.76 -12.88 5.77
CA LYS A 89 2.56 -13.57 6.26
C LYS A 89 1.82 -12.83 7.37
N ASP A 90 2.46 -11.85 8.00
CA ASP A 90 1.89 -11.05 9.08
C ASP A 90 1.77 -9.55 8.74
N GLY A 91 1.98 -9.18 7.48
CA GLY A 91 1.75 -7.83 6.98
C GLY A 91 2.93 -7.23 6.25
N TRP A 92 2.84 -5.92 6.01
CA TRP A 92 3.82 -5.14 5.27
C TRP A 92 4.94 -4.64 6.17
N TYR A 93 6.16 -4.60 5.63
CA TYR A 93 7.36 -4.12 6.31
C TYR A 93 8.18 -3.20 5.42
N TYR A 94 8.69 -2.10 5.99
CA TYR A 94 9.64 -1.19 5.34
C TYR A 94 11.08 -1.50 5.79
N ASP A 95 12.00 -1.64 4.84
CA ASP A 95 13.43 -1.77 5.13
C ASP A 95 13.98 -0.39 5.52
N VAL A 96 14.50 -0.27 6.75
CA VAL A 96 15.13 0.95 7.28
C VAL A 96 16.66 0.83 7.39
N GLY A 97 17.23 -0.18 6.72
CA GLY A 97 18.66 -0.43 6.60
C GLY A 97 19.24 -1.26 7.74
N GLY A 98 20.39 -1.89 7.49
CA GLY A 98 21.09 -2.70 8.50
C GLY A 98 20.29 -3.93 8.95
N ASP A 99 19.51 -4.52 8.03
CA ASP A 99 18.60 -5.64 8.28
C ASP A 99 17.53 -5.34 9.34
N MET A 100 17.13 -4.06 9.45
CA MET A 100 16.05 -3.61 10.32
C MET A 100 14.80 -3.32 9.50
N TRP A 101 13.66 -3.75 10.03
CA TRP A 101 12.38 -3.71 9.33
C TRP A 101 11.30 -3.11 10.21
N LEU A 102 10.70 -2.03 9.69
CA LEU A 102 9.65 -1.27 10.33
C LEU A 102 8.28 -1.82 9.95
N GLN A 103 7.42 -2.11 10.93
CA GLN A 103 6.06 -2.58 10.67
C GLN A 103 5.23 -1.49 9.98
N ALA A 104 4.80 -1.72 8.74
CA ALA A 104 4.29 -0.67 7.87
C ALA A 104 2.92 -0.12 8.30
N ASN A 105 2.07 -0.93 8.95
CA ASN A 105 0.77 -0.47 9.45
C ASN A 105 0.85 0.53 10.63
N GLN A 106 2.06 0.80 11.12
CA GLN A 106 2.37 1.77 12.18
C GLN A 106 3.16 2.98 11.66
N ALA A 107 3.34 3.07 10.35
CA ALA A 107 3.99 4.18 9.67
C ALA A 107 3.19 4.61 8.44
N LYS A 108 3.46 5.81 7.96
CA LYS A 108 2.96 6.32 6.68
C LYS A 108 4.08 6.85 5.83
N VAL A 109 3.94 6.74 4.52
CA VAL A 109 4.88 7.29 3.54
C VAL A 109 4.19 8.38 2.73
N PRO A 110 4.89 9.47 2.34
CA PRO A 110 4.33 10.50 1.49
C PRO A 110 3.71 9.92 0.22
N VAL A 111 2.65 10.56 -0.27
CA VAL A 111 1.91 10.09 -1.44
C VAL A 111 2.11 11.08 -2.59
N SER A 112 2.82 10.60 -3.61
CA SER A 112 3.10 11.35 -4.82
C SER A 112 2.28 10.87 -6.03
N ASP A 113 1.83 9.62 -6.01
CA ASP A 113 1.08 8.99 -7.09
C ASP A 113 0.03 7.95 -6.59
N ASN A 114 -0.59 7.24 -7.54
CA ASN A 114 -1.56 6.18 -7.24
C ASN A 114 -0.94 4.97 -6.53
N TYR A 115 0.35 4.69 -6.74
CA TYR A 115 1.04 3.55 -6.14
C TYR A 115 1.31 3.79 -4.67
N ASP A 116 1.82 4.97 -4.32
CA ASP A 116 2.01 5.37 -2.93
C ASP A 116 0.68 5.37 -2.16
N ALA A 117 -0.40 5.83 -2.81
CA ALA A 117 -1.72 5.83 -2.21
C ALA A 117 -2.20 4.41 -1.90
N LEU A 118 -2.03 3.50 -2.86
CA LEU A 118 -2.37 2.08 -2.70
C LEU A 118 -1.52 1.41 -1.61
N LEU A 119 -0.20 1.65 -1.60
CA LEU A 119 0.72 1.10 -0.61
C LEU A 119 0.33 1.53 0.82
N ASN A 120 0.03 2.80 1.04
CA ASN A 120 -0.42 3.27 2.35
C ASN A 120 -1.75 2.60 2.75
N ALA A 121 -2.70 2.47 1.82
CA ALA A 121 -3.97 1.79 2.10
C ALA A 121 -3.75 0.31 2.48
N GLU A 122 -2.91 -0.40 1.73
CA GLU A 122 -2.56 -1.80 2.00
C GLU A 122 -1.85 -1.99 3.34
N ALA A 123 -0.84 -1.16 3.61
CA ALA A 123 -0.15 -1.13 4.87
C ALA A 123 -1.13 -0.88 6.03
N PHE A 124 -2.03 0.10 5.91
CA PHE A 124 -3.03 0.42 6.91
C PHE A 124 -3.99 -0.75 7.20
N ILE A 125 -4.46 -1.45 6.17
CA ILE A 125 -5.37 -2.59 6.34
C ILE A 125 -4.63 -3.79 6.96
N GLY A 126 -3.33 -3.92 6.70
CA GLY A 126 -2.53 -5.08 7.13
C GLY A 126 -3.01 -6.40 6.52
N SER A 127 -3.77 -6.36 5.42
CA SER A 127 -4.35 -7.54 4.79
C SER A 127 -3.36 -8.28 3.91
N ILE A 128 -3.62 -9.58 3.76
CA ILE A 128 -2.97 -10.49 2.82
C ILE A 128 -4.10 -11.00 1.92
N GLY A 129 -4.50 -10.17 0.96
CA GLY A 129 -5.64 -10.44 0.08
C GLY A 129 -5.18 -10.91 -1.30
N ALA A 130 -5.08 -12.22 -1.52
CA ALA A 130 -4.68 -12.79 -2.81
C ALA A 130 -5.72 -12.54 -3.94
N HIS A 131 -6.92 -12.04 -3.63
CA HIS A 131 -8.06 -11.95 -4.56
C HIS A 131 -8.72 -10.58 -4.63
N ASP A 132 -8.03 -9.53 -4.19
CA ASP A 132 -8.61 -8.19 -4.17
C ASP A 132 -8.27 -7.42 -5.45
N ASP A 133 -9.26 -6.74 -6.00
CA ASP A 133 -9.05 -5.71 -7.01
C ASP A 133 -9.06 -4.34 -6.35
N TYR A 134 -8.19 -3.45 -6.82
CA TYR A 134 -8.10 -2.10 -6.31
C TYR A 134 -8.43 -1.09 -7.39
N ARG A 135 -9.10 -0.02 -6.98
CA ARG A 135 -9.37 1.13 -7.84
C ARG A 135 -8.87 2.36 -7.12
N VAL A 136 -7.97 3.10 -7.77
CA VAL A 136 -7.41 4.32 -7.23
C VAL A 136 -7.85 5.48 -8.11
N LEU A 137 -8.35 6.53 -7.48
CA LEU A 137 -8.83 7.73 -8.15
C LEU A 137 -8.36 8.96 -7.38
N LEU A 138 -7.67 9.87 -8.04
CA LEU A 138 -7.41 11.20 -7.51
C LEU A 138 -8.70 12.04 -7.50
N VAL A 139 -9.07 12.56 -6.34
CA VAL A 139 -10.30 13.34 -6.14
C VAL A 139 -9.98 14.70 -5.54
N ARG A 140 -10.79 15.71 -5.91
CA ARG A 140 -10.85 17.01 -5.26
C ARG A 140 -12.27 17.24 -4.79
N ASP A 141 -12.49 17.21 -3.49
CA ASP A 141 -13.81 17.46 -2.88
C ASP A 141 -13.67 18.36 -1.62
N GLU A 142 -14.67 18.39 -0.76
CA GLU A 142 -14.68 19.21 0.47
C GLU A 142 -13.53 18.89 1.45
N TYR A 143 -12.91 17.71 1.33
CA TYR A 143 -11.76 17.31 2.14
C TYR A 143 -10.41 17.65 1.49
N GLY A 144 -10.42 18.36 0.36
CA GLY A 144 -9.23 18.74 -0.40
C GLY A 144 -8.83 17.70 -1.45
N VAL A 145 -7.56 17.77 -1.88
CA VAL A 145 -7.02 16.85 -2.89
C VAL A 145 -6.46 15.61 -2.20
N HIS A 146 -6.98 14.43 -2.57
CA HIS A 146 -6.57 13.15 -1.99
C HIS A 146 -6.92 12.01 -2.95
N TYR A 147 -6.39 10.81 -2.68
CA TYR A 147 -6.73 9.60 -3.44
C TYR A 147 -7.85 8.83 -2.75
N LYS A 148 -8.81 8.33 -3.53
CA LYS A 148 -9.78 7.33 -3.09
C LYS A 148 -9.30 5.97 -3.55
N VAL A 149 -9.04 5.08 -2.60
CA VAL A 149 -8.68 3.68 -2.84
C VAL A 149 -9.89 2.82 -2.51
N GLY A 150 -10.46 2.18 -3.53
CA GLY A 150 -11.49 1.17 -3.38
C GLY A 150 -10.88 -0.22 -3.42
N ARG A 151 -11.13 -1.03 -2.39
CA ARG A 151 -10.77 -2.44 -2.32
C ARG A 151 -12.02 -3.27 -2.60
N PHE A 152 -11.97 -4.16 -3.58
CA PHE A 152 -13.08 -5.01 -4.00
C PHE A 152 -12.69 -6.46 -3.74
N ILE A 153 -13.41 -7.12 -2.84
CA ILE A 153 -13.18 -8.49 -2.41
C ILE A 153 -14.13 -9.39 -3.16
N TYR A 154 -13.58 -10.40 -3.84
CA TYR A 154 -14.35 -11.36 -4.61
C TYR A 154 -14.33 -12.73 -3.94
N GLY A 155 -15.52 -13.27 -3.71
CA GLY A 155 -15.74 -14.68 -3.46
C GLY A 155 -15.80 -15.47 -4.76
N TYR A 156 -15.77 -16.79 -4.65
CA TYR A 156 -15.95 -17.67 -5.80
C TYR A 156 -16.99 -18.74 -5.51
N VAL A 157 -18.01 -18.81 -6.36
CA VAL A 157 -18.97 -19.91 -6.38
C VAL A 157 -18.87 -20.58 -7.75
N SER A 158 -18.51 -21.86 -7.74
CA SER A 158 -18.38 -22.67 -8.97
C SER A 158 -17.44 -22.06 -10.02
N GLY A 159 -16.34 -21.44 -9.58
CA GLY A 159 -15.31 -20.85 -10.46
C GLY A 159 -15.69 -19.49 -11.06
N SER A 160 -16.88 -18.97 -10.77
CA SER A 160 -17.28 -17.60 -11.14
C SER A 160 -17.04 -16.67 -9.97
N ALA A 161 -16.39 -15.52 -10.22
CA ALA A 161 -16.21 -14.48 -9.22
C ALA A 161 -17.59 -13.89 -8.86
N ILE A 162 -17.93 -13.95 -7.58
CA ILE A 162 -19.04 -13.21 -7.00
C ILE A 162 -18.45 -12.08 -6.17
N PHE A 163 -18.99 -10.88 -6.35
CA PHE A 163 -18.57 -9.73 -5.55
C PHE A 163 -19.12 -9.90 -4.13
N GLU A 164 -18.24 -9.92 -3.13
CA GLU A 164 -18.64 -10.12 -1.73
C GLU A 164 -18.72 -8.77 -1.00
N ASP A 165 -17.63 -8.01 -1.00
CA ASP A 165 -17.53 -6.76 -0.25
C ASP A 165 -16.69 -5.72 -0.99
N ALA A 166 -16.96 -4.43 -0.73
CA ALA A 166 -16.01 -3.37 -1.06
C ALA A 166 -15.82 -2.41 0.09
N TYR A 167 -14.61 -1.88 0.20
CA TYR A 167 -14.22 -0.88 1.18
C TYR A 167 -13.64 0.34 0.48
N LEU A 168 -13.87 1.52 1.04
CA LEU A 168 -13.27 2.77 0.55
C LEU A 168 -12.31 3.36 1.58
N TYR A 169 -11.23 3.91 1.08
CA TYR A 169 -10.23 4.61 1.87
C TYR A 169 -9.90 5.94 1.22
N ASN A 170 -9.83 7.00 2.02
CA ASN A 170 -9.22 8.27 1.61
C ASN A 170 -7.74 8.25 2.02
N VAL A 171 -6.85 8.54 1.08
CA VAL A 171 -5.41 8.58 1.29
C VAL A 171 -4.88 9.97 0.92
N TYR A 172 -4.32 10.67 1.90
CA TYR A 172 -3.85 12.04 1.77
C TYR A 172 -2.37 12.11 1.37
N ALA A 173 -1.94 13.29 0.93
CA ALA A 173 -0.57 13.53 0.45
C ALA A 173 0.52 13.21 1.48
N ASP A 174 0.20 13.26 2.77
CA ASP A 174 1.12 12.91 3.86
C ASP A 174 1.13 11.40 4.19
N GLY A 175 0.41 10.59 3.43
CA GLY A 175 0.23 9.15 3.66
C GLY A 175 -0.87 8.79 4.64
N GLN A 176 -1.59 9.76 5.21
CA GLN A 176 -2.65 9.45 6.16
C GLN A 176 -3.80 8.72 5.46
N VAL A 177 -4.20 7.57 6.01
CA VAL A 177 -5.32 6.77 5.51
C VAL A 177 -6.51 6.88 6.45
N TYR A 178 -7.71 7.03 5.89
CA TYR A 178 -8.97 6.97 6.62
C TYR A 178 -9.91 5.97 5.95
N SER A 179 -10.42 5.02 6.74
CA SER A 179 -11.47 4.11 6.29
C SER A 179 -12.81 4.84 6.23
N MET A 180 -13.45 4.79 5.06
CA MET A 180 -14.80 5.30 4.82
C MET A 180 -15.87 4.22 5.07
N GLY A 181 -15.44 3.00 5.43
CA GLY A 181 -16.31 1.86 5.67
C GLY A 181 -16.67 1.07 4.40
N PRO A 182 -17.55 0.07 4.54
CA PRO A 182 -17.99 -0.76 3.42
C PRO A 182 -18.91 0.03 2.47
N ILE A 183 -18.76 -0.19 1.17
CA ILE A 183 -19.74 0.24 0.16
C ILE A 183 -20.81 -0.84 0.07
N SER A 184 -22.00 -0.58 0.60
CA SER A 184 -23.18 -1.38 0.25
C SER A 184 -23.55 -1.07 -1.21
N ARG A 185 -23.41 -2.04 -2.11
CA ARG A 185 -24.08 -1.98 -3.42
C ARG A 185 -25.41 -2.71 -3.32
N TYR A 186 -26.48 -2.02 -3.72
CA TYR A 186 -27.79 -2.61 -4.00
C TYR A 186 -27.75 -3.43 -5.29
#